data_AF-A0A4Q3IIZ6-F1
#
_entry.id   AF-A0A4Q3IIZ6-F1
#
_cell.length_a   1.000
_cell.length_b   1.000
_cell.length_c   1.000
_cell.angle_alpha   90.00
_cell.angle_beta   90.00
_cell.angle_gamma   90.00
#
_symmetry.space_group_name_H-M   'P 1'
#
loop_
_entity.id
_entity.type
_entity.pdbx_description
1 polymer ?
#
loop_
_entity_poly.entity_id
_entity_poly.type
_entity_poly.pdbx_seq_one_letter_code
_entity_poly.pdbx_strand_id
1 'polypeptide(L)' 'NDLTYMIRWDSMGDRETRWAAFLADPDWHAARDKSEADGPILANVASQFLSPTKFSKPV' A
#
# COMPACT_ATOMS: atom_id res chain seq x y z
N ASN A 1 4.54 -17.06 4.19
CA ASN A 1 5.64 -16.26 3.60
C ASN A 1 5.05 -14.88 3.49
N ASP A 2 5.59 -13.92 4.23
CA ASP A 2 4.86 -12.69 4.55
C ASP A 2 5.73 -11.48 4.20
N LEU A 3 5.15 -10.51 3.51
CA LEU A 3 5.79 -9.24 3.19
C LEU A 3 5.15 -8.14 4.04
N THR A 4 5.97 -7.46 4.84
CA THR A 4 5.55 -6.29 5.63
C THR A 4 6.27 -5.05 5.15
N TYR A 5 5.51 -3.99 4.86
CA TYR A 5 6.03 -2.69 4.48
C TYR A 5 5.27 -1.57 5.22
N MET A 6 5.86 -0.38 5.28
CA MET A 6 5.26 0.79 5.93
C MET A 6 5.34 1.99 5.00
N ILE A 7 4.25 2.76 4.93
CA ILE A 7 4.16 3.98 4.14
C ILE A 7 3.83 5.13 5.11
N ARG A 8 4.58 6.22 5.02
CA ARG A 8 4.29 7.46 5.74
C ARG A 8 3.28 8.29 4.94
N TRP A 9 2.32 8.86 5.65
CA TRP A 9 1.32 9.77 5.09
C TRP A 9 1.39 11.11 5.82
N ASP A 10 1.20 12.21 5.11
CA ASP A 10 1.14 13.54 5.71
C ASP A 10 -0.17 13.75 6.48
N SER A 11 -1.25 13.15 5.99
CA SER A 11 -2.55 13.07 6.65
C SER A 11 -3.37 11.89 6.11
N MET A 12 -4.49 11.57 6.75
CA MET A 12 -5.40 10.54 6.21
C MET A 12 -6.08 10.97 4.91
N GLY A 13 -6.34 12.27 4.70
CA GLY A 13 -6.88 12.77 3.44
C GLY A 13 -5.87 12.70 2.28
N ASP A 14 -4.59 12.96 2.57
CA ASP A 14 -3.50 12.77 1.59
C ASP A 14 -3.39 11.29 1.18
N ARG A 15 -3.45 10.37 2.15
CA ARG A 15 -3.50 8.94 1.90
C ARG A 15 -4.67 8.57 0.99
N GLU A 16 -5.88 8.96 1.34
CA GLU A 16 -7.08 8.61 0.57
C GLU A 16 -6.97 9.06 -0.88
N THR A 17 -6.49 10.28 -1.09
CA THR A 17 -6.29 10.85 -2.43
C THR A 17 -5.26 10.04 -3.23
N ARG A 18 -4.07 9.81 -2.66
CA ARG A 18 -2.99 9.09 -3.34
C ARG A 18 -3.31 7.62 -3.59
N TRP A 19 -3.94 6.97 -2.61
CA TRP A 19 -4.29 5.56 -2.71
C TRP A 19 -5.40 5.32 -3.72
N ALA A 20 -6.41 6.19 -3.76
CA ALA A 20 -7.45 6.16 -4.79
C ALA A 20 -6.86 6.37 -6.20
N ALA A 21 -5.93 7.32 -6.35
CA ALA A 21 -5.25 7.54 -7.62
C ALA A 21 -4.43 6.32 -8.06
N PHE A 22 -3.65 5.71 -7.14
CA PHE A 22 -2.89 4.48 -7.42
C PHE A 22 -3.79 3.31 -7.83
N LEU A 23 -4.90 3.11 -7.12
CA LEU A 23 -5.86 2.05 -7.45
C LEU A 23 -6.57 2.27 -8.78
N ALA A 24 -6.63 3.50 -9.29
CA ALA A 24 -7.23 3.84 -10.58
C ALA A 24 -6.23 3.84 -11.73
N ASP A 25 -4.94 3.68 -11.46
CA ASP A 25 -3.88 3.77 -12.47
C ASP A 25 -3.94 2.58 -13.45
N PRO A 26 -4.12 2.83 -14.76
CA PRO A 26 -4.17 1.77 -15.77
C PRO A 26 -2.85 1.00 -15.89
N ASP A 27 -1.70 1.64 -15.66
CA ASP A 27 -0.39 0.96 -15.73
C ASP A 27 -0.25 -0.02 -14.55
N TRP A 28 -0.78 0.35 -13.38
CA TRP A 28 -0.86 -0.56 -12.23
C TRP A 28 -1.76 -1.77 -12.52
N HIS A 29 -2.93 -1.57 -13.13
CA HIS A 29 -3.81 -2.67 -13.51
C HIS A 29 -3.11 -3.65 -14.47
N ALA A 30 -2.46 -3.13 -15.52
CA ALA A 30 -1.73 -3.96 -16.48
C ALA A 30 -0.58 -4.74 -15.82
N ALA A 31 0.15 -4.11 -14.90
CA ALA A 31 1.23 -4.76 -14.16
C ALA A 31 0.71 -5.87 -13.24
N ARG A 32 -0.36 -5.61 -12.48
CA ARG A 32 -1.00 -6.59 -11.59
C ARG A 32 -1.50 -7.79 -12.39
N ASP A 33 -2.28 -7.56 -13.44
CA ASP A 33 -2.88 -8.62 -14.24
C ASP A 33 -1.81 -9.49 -14.92
N LYS A 34 -0.71 -8.88 -15.39
CA LYS A 34 0.45 -9.63 -15.91
C LYS A 34 1.14 -10.46 -14.84
N SER A 35 1.30 -9.93 -13.62
CA SER A 35 1.97 -10.64 -12.54
C SER A 35 1.17 -11.83 -12.00
N GLU A 36 -0.17 -11.76 -12.08
CA GLU A 36 -1.07 -12.80 -11.58
C GLU A 36 -1.57 -13.76 -12.69
N ALA A 37 -0.96 -13.74 -13.88
CA ALA A 37 -1.34 -14.59 -15.00
C ALA A 37 -1.24 -16.10 -14.70
N ASP A 38 -0.29 -16.48 -13.85
CA ASP A 38 -0.08 -17.87 -13.38
C ASP A 38 -0.89 -18.20 -12.11
N GLY A 39 -1.72 -17.27 -11.65
CA GLY A 39 -2.58 -17.39 -10.48
C GLY A 39 -2.35 -16.28 -9.43
N PRO A 40 -3.21 -16.23 -8.39
CA PRO A 40 -3.13 -15.19 -7.37
C PRO A 40 -1.82 -15.26 -6.59
N ILE A 41 -1.13 -14.11 -6.47
CA ILE A 41 0.07 -13.99 -5.63
C ILE A 41 -0.32 -13.79 -4.16
N LEU A 42 -1.42 -13.07 -3.91
CA LEU A 42 -1.85 -12.68 -2.57
C LEU A 42 -2.89 -13.64 -2.01
N ALA A 43 -2.57 -14.29 -0.89
CA ALA A 43 -3.53 -15.09 -0.13
C ALA A 43 -4.38 -14.25 0.85
N ASN A 44 -3.76 -13.21 1.45
CA ASN A 44 -4.42 -12.29 2.38
C ASN A 44 -3.68 -10.94 2.40
N VAL A 45 -4.42 -9.87 2.68
CA VAL A 45 -3.86 -8.53 2.92
C VAL A 45 -4.49 -7.94 4.17
N ALA A 46 -3.65 -7.43 5.07
CA ALA A 46 -4.07 -6.65 6.24
C ALA A 46 -3.30 -5.33 6.28
N SER A 47 -3.93 -4.28 6.80
CA SER A 47 -3.30 -2.98 6.99
C SER A 47 -3.68 -2.39 8.35
N GLN A 48 -2.79 -1.61 8.93
CA GLN A 48 -2.98 -0.95 10.22
C GLN A 48 -2.44 0.48 10.17
N PHE A 49 -3.08 1.38 10.89
CA PHE A 49 -2.60 2.74 11.07
C PHE A 49 -1.82 2.86 12.36
N LEU A 50 -0.62 3.43 12.24
CA LEU A 50 0.27 3.67 13.35
C LEU A 50 0.46 5.17 13.53
N SER A 51 0.45 5.61 14.79
CA SER A 51 0.87 6.97 15.16
C SER A 51 2.26 6.90 15.79
N PRO A 52 3.24 7.69 15.30
CA PRO A 52 4.57 7.71 15.89
C PRO A 52 4.52 8.20 17.34
N THR A 53 5.36 7.61 18.19
CA THR A 53 5.53 8.06 19.57
C THR A 53 6.57 9.18 19.64
N LYS A 54 6.72 9.80 20.82
CA LYS A 54 7.72 10.87 21.05
C LYS A 54 9.17 10.46 20.77
N PHE A 55 9.47 9.16 20.77
CA PHE A 55 10.82 8.62 20.55
C PHE A 55 10.95 7.90 19.20
N SER A 56 9.91 7.89 18.36
CA SER A 56 10.05 7.48 16.97
C SER A 56 10.99 8.44 16.25
N LYS A 57 12.01 7.90 15.56
CA LYS A 57 12.99 8.75 14.86
C LYS A 57 12.26 9.61 13.81
N PRO A 58 12.58 10.90 13.70
CA PRO A 58 12.10 11.72 12.58
C PRO A 58 12.58 11.09 11.27
N VAL A 59 11.70 11.09 10.28
CA VAL A 59 12.02 10.74 8.88
C VAL A 59 12.16 12.00 8.08
#